data_AF-A0A819SCS7-F1
#
_entry.id   AF-A0A819SCS7-F1
#
_cell.length_a   1.000
_cell.length_b   1.000
_cell.length_c   1.000
_cell.angle_alpha   90.00
_cell.angle_beta   90.00
_cell.angle_gamma   90.00
#
_symmetry.space_group_name_H-M   'P 1'
#
loop_
_entity.id
_entity.type
_entity.pdbx_description
1 polymer ?
#
loop_
_entity_poly.entity_id
_entity_poly.type
_entity_poly.pdbx_seq_one_letter_code
_entity_poly.pdbx_strand_id
1 'polypeptide(L)'
;MSSSSSYDSNPFLHANIFSRFFHSWVTPLLKKSHKNGVLHLNDLYDLPAHLQSTELTDKLEQNWFDEVKRCPNNPSLIRATLRTVGWKPFAYGILAFLNGLLQIIQPLIVTVLMHFFEPCSSMPSWQAWLLALATIVAALSSSLINNEYIYKIDIYAMQIFIAYTGLIYRKVLRLSLYSMNSITSGEITNLLVNDANQIQRVAIFFNDML
;
A
#
# COMPACT_ATOMS: atom_id res chain seq x y z
N MET A 1 -4.78 13.24 -35.65
CA MET A 1 -6.22 13.02 -35.35
C MET A 1 -6.30 12.33 -34.01
N SER A 2 -6.50 13.11 -32.95
CA SER A 2 -6.59 12.64 -31.57
C SER A 2 -8.00 12.09 -31.32
N SER A 3 -8.14 10.77 -31.33
CA SER A 3 -9.33 10.10 -30.82
C SER A 3 -9.39 10.29 -29.31
N SER A 4 -10.16 11.26 -28.85
CA SER A 4 -10.61 11.37 -27.47
C SER A 4 -11.56 10.21 -27.17
N SER A 5 -11.01 9.03 -26.87
CA SER A 5 -11.81 7.97 -26.25
C SER A 5 -12.20 8.48 -24.86
N SER A 6 -13.51 8.58 -24.63
CA SER A 6 -14.06 8.91 -23.33
C SER A 6 -13.78 7.72 -22.39
N TYR A 7 -12.66 7.78 -21.69
CA TYR A 7 -12.26 6.76 -20.72
C TYR A 7 -13.19 6.84 -19.49
N ASP A 8 -13.65 5.69 -18.99
CA ASP A 8 -14.47 5.62 -17.78
C ASP A 8 -13.64 6.10 -16.59
N SER A 9 -14.03 7.26 -16.04
CA SER A 9 -13.35 7.87 -14.90
C SER A 9 -13.39 6.93 -13.69
N ASN A 10 -12.22 6.74 -13.07
CA ASN A 10 -12.07 5.81 -11.95
C ASN A 10 -13.05 6.15 -10.81
N PRO A 11 -13.94 5.22 -10.40
CA PRO A 11 -14.96 5.47 -9.38
C PRO A 11 -14.36 5.84 -8.03
N PHE A 12 -13.09 5.51 -7.77
CA PHE A 12 -12.35 5.97 -6.59
C PHE A 12 -12.31 7.51 -6.47
N LEU A 13 -12.21 8.24 -7.59
CA LEU A 13 -12.14 9.70 -7.60
C LEU A 13 -13.43 10.34 -7.10
N HIS A 14 -14.58 9.73 -7.44
CA HIS A 14 -15.92 10.21 -7.07
C HIS A 14 -16.49 9.52 -5.83
N ALA A 15 -15.80 8.51 -5.27
CA ALA A 15 -16.25 7.78 -4.11
C ALA A 15 -16.28 8.66 -2.85
N ASN A 16 -17.41 8.63 -2.14
CA ASN A 16 -17.57 9.30 -0.86
C ASN A 16 -16.70 8.62 0.23
N ILE A 17 -16.46 9.28 1.36
CA ILE A 17 -15.55 8.80 2.43
C ILE A 17 -15.92 7.38 2.89
N PHE A 18 -17.21 7.11 3.12
CA PHE A 18 -17.69 5.77 3.46
C PHE A 18 -17.45 4.75 2.36
N SER A 19 -17.60 5.13 1.09
CA SER A 19 -17.37 4.22 -0.02
C SER A 19 -15.89 3.87 -0.17
N ARG A 20 -15.00 4.82 0.12
CA ARG A 20 -13.55 4.59 0.19
C ARG A 20 -13.21 3.65 1.33
N PHE A 21 -13.73 3.93 2.53
CA PHE A 21 -13.44 3.17 3.74
C PHE A 21 -13.94 1.72 3.70
N PHE A 22 -15.12 1.47 3.12
CA PHE A 22 -15.66 0.12 2.93
C PHE A 22 -15.27 -0.52 1.59
N HIS A 23 -14.42 0.14 0.80
CA HIS A 23 -14.04 -0.28 -0.56
C HIS A 23 -15.23 -0.60 -1.49
N SER A 24 -16.42 -0.03 -1.21
CA SER A 24 -17.63 -0.31 -1.98
C SER A 24 -17.58 0.25 -3.40
N TRP A 25 -16.63 1.16 -3.66
CA TRP A 25 -16.34 1.66 -5.00
C TRP A 25 -15.88 0.56 -5.98
N VAL A 26 -15.38 -0.59 -5.48
CA VAL A 26 -14.97 -1.75 -6.30
C VAL A 26 -16.18 -2.63 -6.67
N THR A 27 -17.29 -2.54 -5.92
CA THR A 27 -18.46 -3.40 -6.10
C THR A 27 -19.04 -3.42 -7.53
N PRO A 28 -19.11 -2.31 -8.28
CA PRO A 28 -19.56 -2.33 -9.68
C PRO A 28 -18.70 -3.24 -10.56
N LEU A 29 -17.38 -3.21 -10.38
CA LEU A 29 -16.44 -4.04 -11.12
C LEU A 29 -16.61 -5.52 -10.78
N LEU A 30 -16.76 -5.84 -9.50
CA LEU A 30 -17.02 -7.22 -9.03
C LEU A 30 -18.33 -7.76 -9.57
N LYS A 31 -19.39 -6.94 -9.58
CA LYS A 31 -20.70 -7.31 -10.15
C LYS A 31 -20.60 -7.55 -11.67
N LYS A 32 -19.80 -6.72 -12.38
CA LYS A 32 -19.56 -6.89 -13.82
C LYS A 32 -18.81 -8.19 -14.10
N SER A 33 -17.77 -8.50 -13.32
CA SER A 33 -17.06 -9.79 -13.38
C SER A 33 -17.97 -10.99 -13.14
N HIS A 34 -18.81 -10.93 -12.10
CA HIS A 34 -19.73 -12.01 -11.77
C HIS A 34 -20.78 -12.26 -12.88
N LYS A 35 -21.30 -11.19 -13.50
CA LYS A 35 -22.28 -11.29 -14.59
C LYS A 35 -21.68 -11.79 -15.90
N ASN A 36 -20.49 -11.32 -16.24
CA ASN A 36 -19.88 -11.56 -17.56
C ASN A 36 -18.92 -12.76 -17.57
N GLY A 37 -18.59 -13.32 -16.39
CA GLY A 37 -17.70 -14.47 -16.21
C GLY A 37 -16.21 -14.15 -16.40
N VAL A 38 -15.87 -13.23 -17.30
CA VAL A 38 -14.49 -12.77 -17.56
C VAL A 38 -14.45 -11.24 -17.59
N LEU A 39 -13.40 -10.67 -17.01
CA LEU A 39 -13.07 -9.25 -17.13
C LEU A 39 -12.07 -9.07 -18.27
N HIS A 40 -12.37 -8.17 -19.21
CA HIS A 40 -11.42 -7.76 -20.24
C HIS A 40 -10.65 -6.51 -19.80
N LEU A 41 -9.50 -6.25 -20.42
CA LEU A 41 -8.66 -5.09 -20.09
C LEU A 41 -9.42 -3.76 -20.30
N ASN A 42 -10.30 -3.70 -21.30
CA ASN A 42 -11.15 -2.54 -21.58
C ASN A 42 -12.25 -2.32 -20.52
N ASP A 43 -12.51 -3.29 -19.63
CA ASP A 43 -13.47 -3.16 -18.55
C ASP A 43 -12.88 -2.57 -17.27
N LEU A 44 -11.54 -2.42 -17.23
CA LEU A 44 -10.82 -1.88 -16.09
C LEU A 44 -10.79 -0.35 -16.15
N TYR A 45 -10.81 0.26 -14.97
CA TYR A 45 -10.68 1.72 -14.84
C TYR A 45 -9.24 2.16 -15.03
N ASP A 46 -9.08 3.36 -15.59
CA ASP A 46 -7.77 3.98 -15.68
C ASP A 46 -7.16 4.28 -14.31
N LEU A 47 -5.83 4.21 -14.27
CA LEU A 47 -5.06 4.60 -13.10
C LEU A 47 -5.10 6.13 -12.95
N PRO A 48 -5.35 6.66 -11.73
CA PRO A 48 -5.14 8.06 -11.42
C PRO A 48 -3.74 8.53 -11.86
N ALA A 49 -3.63 9.77 -12.35
CA ALA A 49 -2.37 10.32 -12.86
C ALA A 49 -1.18 10.12 -11.90
N HIS A 50 -1.39 10.37 -10.60
CA HIS A 50 -0.36 10.20 -9.56
C HIS A 50 0.13 8.76 -9.32
N LEU A 51 -0.54 7.75 -9.89
CA LEU A 51 -0.14 6.34 -9.85
C LEU A 51 0.48 5.87 -11.18
N GLN A 52 0.49 6.72 -12.21
CA GLN A 52 1.08 6.37 -13.50
C GLN A 52 2.60 6.23 -13.39
N SER A 53 3.14 5.24 -14.10
CA SER A 53 4.57 4.90 -14.02
C SER A 53 5.47 6.01 -14.50
N THR A 54 5.07 6.75 -15.54
CA THR A 54 5.82 7.89 -16.08
C THR A 54 6.03 8.95 -15.01
N GLU A 55 4.96 9.39 -14.34
CA GLU A 55 5.02 10.43 -13.31
C GLU A 55 5.85 9.98 -12.10
N LEU A 56 5.67 8.74 -11.64
CA LEU A 56 6.41 8.18 -10.51
C LEU A 56 7.91 8.04 -10.81
N THR A 57 8.26 7.53 -11.99
CA THR A 57 9.65 7.41 -12.43
C THR A 57 10.30 8.77 -12.65
N ASP A 58 9.60 9.74 -13.24
CA ASP A 58 10.11 11.10 -13.44
C ASP A 58 10.39 11.79 -12.11
N LYS A 59 9.48 11.68 -11.13
CA LYS A 59 9.67 12.22 -9.78
C LYS A 59 10.87 11.59 -9.09
N LEU A 60 11.02 10.27 -9.16
CA LEU A 60 12.17 9.57 -8.56
C LEU A 60 13.49 9.96 -9.24
N GLU A 61 13.52 10.05 -10.57
CA GLU A 61 14.70 10.44 -11.34
C GLU A 61 15.13 11.88 -11.03
N GLN A 62 14.19 12.82 -10.93
CA GLN A 62 14.47 14.20 -10.50
C GLN A 62 15.04 14.26 -9.09
N ASN A 63 14.38 13.60 -8.12
CA ASN A 63 14.84 13.56 -6.73
C ASN A 63 16.22 12.88 -6.58
N TRP A 64 16.51 11.89 -7.43
CA TRP A 64 17.82 11.25 -7.49
C TRP A 64 18.90 12.22 -7.98
N PHE A 65 18.66 12.94 -9.08
CA PHE A 65 19.63 13.92 -9.58
C PHE A 65 19.87 15.06 -8.58
N ASP A 66 18.85 15.51 -7.87
CA ASP A 66 18.99 16.52 -6.83
C ASP A 66 19.78 16.01 -5.61
N GLU A 67 19.64 14.74 -5.24
CA GLU A 67 20.44 14.13 -4.17
C GLU A 67 21.91 13.98 -4.60
N VAL A 68 22.19 13.58 -5.84
CA VAL A 68 23.55 13.51 -6.39
C VAL A 68 24.22 14.89 -6.40
N LYS A 69 23.47 15.96 -6.70
CA LYS A 69 23.97 17.34 -6.63
C LYS A 69 24.22 17.80 -5.18
N ARG A 70 23.33 17.46 -4.24
CA ARG A 70 23.44 17.87 -2.83
C ARG A 70 24.52 17.12 -2.06
N CYS A 71 24.65 15.82 -2.30
CA CYS A 71 25.53 14.93 -1.56
C CYS A 71 26.43 14.13 -2.52
N PRO A 72 27.38 14.79 -3.21
CA PRO A 72 28.20 14.14 -4.23
C PRO A 72 29.08 13.01 -3.66
N ASN A 73 29.49 13.10 -2.39
CA ASN A 73 30.36 12.11 -1.75
C ASN A 73 29.61 10.86 -1.26
N ASN A 74 28.28 10.91 -1.07
CA ASN A 74 27.50 9.76 -0.60
C ASN A 74 26.00 9.88 -0.99
N PRO A 75 25.67 9.74 -2.29
CA PRO A 75 24.28 9.81 -2.75
C PRO A 75 23.51 8.54 -2.32
N SER A 76 22.34 8.73 -1.71
CA SER A 76 21.49 7.62 -1.24
C SER A 76 20.16 7.56 -2.00
N LEU A 77 19.92 6.45 -2.70
CA LEU A 77 18.65 6.19 -3.38
C LEU A 77 17.48 6.13 -2.40
N ILE A 78 17.69 5.58 -1.19
CA ILE A 78 16.66 5.49 -0.15
C ILE A 78 16.15 6.88 0.22
N ARG A 79 17.06 7.86 0.35
CA ARG A 79 16.69 9.23 0.70
C ARG A 79 15.93 9.92 -0.44
N ALA A 80 16.29 9.66 -1.70
CA ALA A 80 15.53 10.14 -2.87
C ALA A 80 14.13 9.51 -2.93
N THR A 81 14.00 8.23 -2.60
CA THR A 81 12.72 7.51 -2.54
C THR A 81 11.84 8.06 -1.42
N LEU A 82 12.39 8.29 -0.22
CA LEU A 82 11.65 8.91 0.89
C LEU A 82 11.13 10.31 0.54
N ARG A 83 11.86 11.10 -0.24
CA ARG A 83 11.37 12.39 -0.77
C ARG A 83 10.27 12.22 -1.83
N THR A 84 10.31 11.15 -2.61
CA THR A 84 9.35 10.87 -3.69
C THR A 84 7.99 10.45 -3.12
N VAL A 85 7.98 9.54 -2.15
CA VAL A 85 6.77 9.04 -1.50
C VAL A 85 6.26 10.02 -0.42
N GLY A 86 7.18 10.75 0.21
CA GLY A 86 6.88 11.73 1.25
C GLY A 86 6.67 11.12 2.63
N TRP A 87 6.14 11.94 3.56
CA TRP A 87 5.97 11.57 4.97
C TRP A 87 4.68 10.80 5.27
N LYS A 88 3.72 10.80 4.35
CA LYS A 88 2.40 10.16 4.53
C LYS A 88 2.45 8.68 4.95
N PRO A 89 3.29 7.80 4.37
CA PRO A 89 3.37 6.40 4.83
C PRO A 89 3.75 6.29 6.32
N PHE A 90 4.60 7.18 6.84
CA PHE A 90 5.00 7.18 8.25
C PHE A 90 3.81 7.45 9.19
N ALA A 91 2.87 8.32 8.78
CA ALA A 91 1.65 8.58 9.54
C ALA A 91 0.77 7.32 9.65
N TYR A 92 0.68 6.55 8.57
CA TYR A 92 -0.05 5.28 8.57
C TYR A 92 0.67 4.19 9.37
N GLY A 93 2.01 4.19 9.39
CA GLY A 93 2.82 3.34 10.27
C GLY A 93 2.51 3.59 11.76
N ILE A 94 2.47 4.85 12.20
CA ILE A 94 2.09 5.19 13.58
C ILE A 94 0.67 4.69 13.92
N LEU A 95 -0.27 4.85 12.99
CA LEU A 95 -1.65 4.39 13.19
C LEU A 95 -1.72 2.86 13.34
N ALA A 96 -0.93 2.12 12.56
CA ALA A 96 -0.85 0.66 12.68
C ALA A 96 -0.18 0.21 13.97
N PHE A 97 0.88 0.90 14.41
CA PHE A 97 1.50 0.62 15.70
C PHE A 97 0.49 0.75 16.85
N LEU A 98 -0.31 1.83 16.86
CA LEU A 98 -1.39 2.00 17.84
C LEU A 98 -2.47 0.91 17.73
N ASN A 99 -2.81 0.48 16.51
CA ASN A 99 -3.73 -0.62 16.29
C ASN A 99 -3.17 -1.95 16.83
N GLY A 100 -1.86 -2.19 16.68
CA GLY A 100 -1.17 -3.35 17.24
C GLY A 100 -1.25 -3.39 18.76
N LEU A 101 -1.03 -2.25 19.43
CA LEU A 101 -1.22 -2.15 20.88
C LEU A 101 -2.67 -2.47 21.31
N LEU A 102 -3.66 -1.98 20.54
CA LEU A 102 -5.06 -2.27 20.81
C LEU A 102 -5.38 -3.75 20.68
N GLN A 103 -4.82 -4.45 19.69
CA GLN A 103 -4.98 -5.89 19.51
C GLN A 103 -4.37 -6.70 20.67
N ILE A 104 -3.31 -6.19 21.31
CA ILE A 104 -2.74 -6.82 22.53
C ILE A 104 -3.64 -6.57 23.75
N ILE A 105 -4.29 -5.41 23.84
CA ILE A 105 -5.19 -5.07 24.95
C ILE A 105 -6.51 -5.84 24.86
N GLN A 106 -7.01 -6.10 23.65
CA GLN A 106 -8.27 -6.78 23.42
C GLN A 106 -8.45 -8.12 24.18
N PRO A 107 -7.48 -9.07 24.18
CA PRO A 107 -7.60 -10.30 24.96
C PRO A 107 -7.66 -10.05 26.47
N LEU A 108 -7.05 -8.98 27.00
CA LEU A 108 -7.15 -8.63 28.43
C LEU A 108 -8.58 -8.23 28.80
N ILE A 109 -9.27 -7.48 27.93
CA ILE A 109 -10.68 -7.12 28.14
C ILE A 109 -11.55 -8.38 28.16
N VAL A 110 -11.27 -9.34 27.28
CA VAL A 110 -11.95 -10.64 27.25
C VAL A 110 -11.64 -11.45 28.52
N THR A 111 -10.40 -11.42 29.03
CA THR A 111 -10.04 -12.07 30.30
C THR A 111 -10.84 -11.47 31.47
N VAL A 112 -11.00 -10.15 31.54
CA VAL A 112 -11.82 -9.50 32.56
C VAL A 112 -13.30 -9.89 32.42
N LEU A 113 -13.80 -10.03 31.19
CA LEU A 113 -15.15 -10.52 30.94
C LEU A 113 -15.32 -11.98 31.40
N MET A 114 -14.29 -12.82 31.31
CA MET A 114 -14.36 -14.21 31.79
C MET A 114 -14.58 -14.32 33.29
N HIS A 115 -14.07 -13.37 34.10
CA HIS A 115 -14.32 -13.34 35.54
C HIS A 115 -15.81 -13.19 35.89
N PHE A 116 -16.64 -12.62 35.01
CA PHE A 116 -18.10 -12.58 35.22
C PHE A 116 -18.71 -13.98 35.35
N PHE A 117 -18.17 -14.97 34.62
CA PHE A 117 -18.67 -16.34 34.58
C PHE A 117 -18.17 -17.22 35.75
N GLU A 118 -17.34 -16.69 36.65
CA GLU A 118 -16.87 -17.43 37.81
C GLU A 118 -17.99 -17.56 38.88
N PRO A 119 -18.08 -18.70 39.59
CA PRO A 119 -19.16 -18.98 40.55
C PRO A 119 -19.32 -17.95 41.68
N CYS A 120 -18.28 -17.17 41.97
CA CYS A 120 -18.24 -16.18 43.06
C CYS A 120 -18.04 -14.74 42.55
N SER A 121 -18.40 -14.44 41.29
CA SER A 121 -18.17 -13.10 40.75
C SER A 121 -19.09 -12.06 41.40
N SER A 122 -18.50 -10.93 41.81
CA SER A 122 -19.23 -9.76 42.32
C SER A 122 -19.57 -8.77 41.20
N MET A 123 -19.36 -9.14 39.93
CA MET A 123 -19.50 -8.23 38.80
C MET A 123 -20.98 -8.08 38.41
N PRO A 124 -21.52 -6.85 38.39
CA PRO A 124 -22.90 -6.61 37.98
C PRO A 124 -23.09 -6.81 36.47
N SER A 125 -24.25 -7.33 36.07
CA SER A 125 -24.52 -7.74 34.67
C SER A 125 -24.37 -6.63 33.63
N TRP A 126 -24.65 -5.37 33.99
CA TRP A 126 -24.49 -4.24 33.06
C TRP A 126 -23.02 -3.98 32.67
N GLN A 127 -22.07 -4.26 33.58
CA GLN A 127 -20.64 -4.14 33.29
C GLN A 127 -20.19 -5.22 32.31
N ALA A 128 -20.69 -6.45 32.47
CA ALA A 128 -20.42 -7.54 31.54
C ALA A 128 -20.94 -7.22 30.13
N TRP A 129 -22.17 -6.70 30.01
CA TRP A 129 -22.72 -6.23 28.73
C TRP A 129 -21.91 -5.10 28.10
N LEU A 130 -21.44 -4.14 28.91
CA LEU A 130 -20.60 -3.04 28.42
C LEU A 130 -19.24 -3.55 27.92
N LEU A 131 -18.59 -4.45 28.66
CA LEU A 131 -17.32 -5.07 28.26
C LEU A 131 -17.48 -5.91 27.00
N ALA A 132 -18.57 -6.68 26.87
CA ALA A 132 -18.87 -7.45 25.67
C ALA A 132 -19.14 -6.56 24.45
N LEU A 133 -19.86 -5.45 24.61
CA LEU A 133 -20.05 -4.48 23.52
C LEU A 133 -18.72 -3.81 23.14
N ALA A 134 -17.90 -3.45 24.14
CA ALA A 134 -16.60 -2.83 23.93
C ALA A 134 -15.65 -3.75 23.15
N THR A 135 -15.63 -5.06 23.43
CA THR A 135 -14.79 -6.01 22.68
C THR A 135 -15.22 -6.15 21.23
N ILE A 136 -16.52 -6.16 20.94
CA ILE A 136 -17.05 -6.19 19.56
C ILE A 136 -16.68 -4.91 18.81
N VAL A 137 -16.93 -3.75 19.42
CA VAL A 137 -16.63 -2.45 18.80
C VAL A 137 -15.12 -2.28 18.57
N ALA A 138 -14.30 -2.69 19.54
CA ALA A 138 -12.84 -2.70 19.40
C ALA A 138 -12.38 -3.63 18.26
N ALA A 139 -12.95 -4.84 18.16
CA ALA A 139 -12.64 -5.80 17.08
C ALA A 139 -12.93 -5.22 15.69
N LEU A 140 -14.14 -4.67 15.52
CA LEU A 140 -14.57 -4.10 14.25
C LEU A 140 -13.71 -2.89 13.88
N SER A 141 -13.46 -2.00 14.84
CA SER A 141 -12.61 -0.82 14.62
C SER A 141 -11.18 -1.21 14.25
N SER A 142 -10.59 -2.18 14.96
CA SER A 142 -9.25 -2.67 14.69
C SER A 142 -9.13 -3.31 13.30
N SER A 143 -10.13 -4.11 12.91
CA SER A 143 -10.19 -4.73 11.57
C SER A 143 -10.27 -3.68 10.47
N LEU A 144 -11.10 -2.65 10.65
CA LEU A 144 -11.27 -1.57 9.67
C LEU A 144 -10.00 -0.72 9.51
N ILE A 145 -9.35 -0.35 10.62
CA ILE A 145 -8.07 0.38 10.61
C ILE A 145 -6.99 -0.45 9.91
N ASN A 146 -6.92 -1.74 10.23
CA ASN A 146 -5.94 -2.65 9.63
C ASN A 146 -6.12 -2.77 8.12
N ASN A 147 -7.36 -2.88 7.65
CA ASN A 147 -7.63 -2.98 6.21
C ASN A 147 -7.24 -1.70 5.46
N GLU A 148 -7.57 -0.51 5.99
CA GLU A 148 -7.14 0.75 5.38
C GLU A 148 -5.62 0.90 5.39
N TYR A 149 -4.96 0.48 6.47
CA TYR A 149 -3.49 0.48 6.59
C TYR A 149 -2.83 -0.39 5.52
N ILE A 150 -3.22 -1.67 5.41
CA ILE A 150 -2.68 -2.60 4.41
C ILE A 150 -2.88 -2.04 3.00
N TYR A 151 -4.09 -1.58 2.69
CA TYR A 151 -4.40 -0.99 1.38
C TYR A 151 -3.48 0.19 1.04
N LYS A 152 -3.19 1.08 2.00
CA LYS A 152 -2.34 2.25 1.78
C LYS A 152 -0.88 1.87 1.60
N ILE A 153 -0.35 0.98 2.43
CA ILE A 153 1.03 0.49 2.29
C ILE A 153 1.21 -0.17 0.94
N ASP A 154 0.29 -1.05 0.54
CA ASP A 154 0.39 -1.77 -0.72
C ASP A 154 0.47 -0.78 -1.90
N ILE A 155 -0.33 0.29 -1.86
CA ILE A 155 -0.24 1.37 -2.85
C ILE A 155 1.13 2.03 -2.83
N TYR A 156 1.67 2.39 -1.66
CA TYR A 156 3.00 3.02 -1.58
C TYR A 156 4.11 2.07 -2.03
N ALA A 157 4.03 0.79 -1.66
CA ALA A 157 4.96 -0.24 -2.07
C ALA A 157 4.93 -0.44 -3.60
N MET A 158 3.73 -0.46 -4.20
CA MET A 158 3.56 -0.48 -5.65
C MET A 158 4.13 0.77 -6.32
N GLN A 159 3.92 1.97 -5.76
CA GLN A 159 4.49 3.20 -6.30
C GLN A 159 6.02 3.15 -6.33
N ILE A 160 6.63 2.69 -5.22
CA ILE A 160 8.08 2.51 -5.11
C ILE A 160 8.56 1.50 -6.16
N PHE A 161 7.92 0.33 -6.25
CA PHE A 161 8.24 -0.70 -7.23
C PHE A 161 8.22 -0.16 -8.66
N ILE A 162 7.12 0.50 -9.06
CA ILE A 162 6.94 1.07 -10.39
C ILE A 162 8.02 2.12 -10.69
N ALA A 163 8.31 3.00 -9.73
CA ALA A 163 9.32 4.03 -9.88
C ALA A 163 10.72 3.44 -10.11
N TYR A 164 11.12 2.44 -9.32
CA TYR A 164 12.39 1.73 -9.47
C TYR A 164 12.48 0.97 -10.79
N THR A 165 11.46 0.20 -11.16
CA THR A 165 11.41 -0.53 -12.43
C THR A 165 11.57 0.42 -13.62
N GLY A 166 10.86 1.55 -13.64
CA GLY A 166 11.01 2.54 -14.71
C GLY A 166 12.38 3.21 -14.74
N LEU A 167 12.97 3.50 -13.57
CA LEU A 167 14.30 4.13 -13.48
C LEU A 167 15.41 3.18 -13.95
N ILE A 168 15.35 1.90 -13.56
CA ILE A 168 16.30 0.89 -14.01
C ILE A 168 16.12 0.66 -15.51
N TYR A 169 14.89 0.56 -16.02
CA TYR A 169 14.61 0.41 -17.44
C TYR A 169 15.25 1.55 -18.28
N ARG A 170 15.06 2.80 -17.85
CA ARG A 170 15.72 3.97 -18.48
C ARG A 170 17.24 3.88 -18.42
N LYS A 171 17.79 3.42 -17.30
CA LYS A 171 19.25 3.28 -17.12
C LYS A 171 19.82 2.22 -18.05
N VAL A 172 19.15 1.07 -18.18
CA VAL A 172 19.54 -0.02 -19.09
C VAL A 172 19.52 0.45 -20.54
N LEU A 173 18.48 1.16 -20.97
CA LEU A 173 18.39 1.70 -22.33
C LEU A 173 19.46 2.76 -22.65
N ARG A 174 19.98 3.46 -21.64
CA ARG A 174 21.04 4.49 -21.81
C ARG A 174 22.45 3.92 -21.70
N LEU A 175 22.64 2.72 -21.17
CA LEU A 175 23.95 2.05 -21.12
C LEU A 175 24.29 1.51 -22.51
N SER A 176 25.48 1.83 -23.01
CA SER A 176 25.88 1.41 -24.37
C SER A 176 26.07 -0.11 -24.45
N LEU A 177 25.67 -0.69 -25.59
CA LEU A 177 25.81 -2.12 -25.92
C LEU A 177 27.23 -2.68 -25.66
N TYR A 178 28.27 -1.83 -25.71
CA TYR A 178 29.66 -2.21 -25.47
C TYR A 178 29.92 -2.72 -24.04
N SER A 179 29.18 -2.21 -23.05
CA SER A 179 29.25 -2.67 -21.65
C SER A 179 28.32 -3.85 -21.35
N MET A 180 27.38 -4.14 -22.25
CA MET A 180 26.36 -5.20 -22.11
C MET A 180 26.77 -6.53 -22.75
N ASN A 181 27.93 -6.61 -23.41
CA ASN A 181 28.41 -7.87 -24.02
C ASN A 181 28.62 -9.02 -23.01
N SER A 182 28.61 -8.74 -21.70
CA SER A 182 28.74 -9.73 -20.62
C SER A 182 27.43 -10.03 -19.86
N ILE A 183 26.32 -9.32 -20.14
CA ILE A 183 25.05 -9.51 -19.43
C ILE A 183 23.92 -9.61 -20.45
N THR A 184 23.23 -10.75 -20.49
CA THR A 184 22.14 -11.00 -21.43
C THR A 184 20.92 -10.15 -21.07
N SER A 185 20.17 -9.66 -22.06
CA SER A 185 18.93 -8.90 -21.84
C SER A 185 17.93 -9.63 -20.92
N GLY A 186 17.89 -10.98 -20.98
CA GLY A 186 17.09 -11.83 -20.11
C GLY A 186 17.56 -11.88 -18.65
N GLU A 187 18.86 -11.75 -18.39
CA GLU A 187 19.39 -11.72 -17.03
C GLU A 187 19.09 -10.36 -16.37
N ILE A 188 19.15 -9.28 -17.15
CA ILE A 188 18.77 -7.93 -16.70
C ILE A 188 17.29 -7.86 -16.35
N THR A 189 16.41 -8.41 -17.19
CA THR A 189 14.97 -8.41 -16.91
C THR A 189 14.63 -9.29 -15.71
N ASN A 190 15.29 -10.44 -15.56
CA ASN A 190 15.09 -11.34 -14.43
C ASN A 190 15.58 -10.73 -13.11
N LEU A 191 16.79 -10.15 -13.09
CA LEU A 191 17.30 -9.40 -11.93
C LEU A 191 16.39 -8.23 -11.59
N LEU A 192 15.95 -7.46 -12.60
CA LEU A 192 15.07 -6.31 -12.38
C LEU A 192 13.75 -6.71 -11.73
N VAL A 193 13.06 -7.71 -12.28
CA VAL A 193 11.76 -8.15 -11.76
C VAL A 193 11.95 -8.77 -10.37
N ASN A 194 12.96 -9.60 -10.17
CA ASN A 194 13.18 -10.26 -8.89
C ASN A 194 13.62 -9.28 -7.79
N ASP A 195 14.61 -8.42 -8.06
CA ASP A 195 15.16 -7.48 -7.08
C ASP A 195 14.17 -6.36 -6.77
N ALA A 196 13.43 -5.84 -7.76
CA ALA A 196 12.39 -4.85 -7.49
C ALA A 196 11.25 -5.43 -6.63
N ASN A 197 10.82 -6.67 -6.90
CA ASN A 197 9.84 -7.36 -6.06
C ASN A 197 10.38 -7.61 -4.65
N GLN A 198 11.67 -7.94 -4.51
CA GLN A 198 12.30 -8.12 -3.20
C GLN A 198 12.37 -6.80 -2.44
N ILE A 199 12.69 -5.68 -3.09
CA ILE A 199 12.68 -4.34 -2.50
C ILE A 199 11.27 -3.97 -2.03
N GLN A 200 10.24 -4.27 -2.84
CA GLN A 200 8.85 -4.05 -2.46
C GLN A 200 8.48 -4.84 -1.21
N ARG A 201 8.83 -6.13 -1.15
CA ARG A 201 8.60 -6.98 0.04
C ARG A 201 9.33 -6.45 1.27
N VAL A 202 10.59 -6.04 1.14
CA VAL A 202 11.38 -5.48 2.25
C VAL A 202 10.77 -4.17 2.74
N ALA A 203 10.26 -3.31 1.85
CA ALA A 203 9.60 -2.07 2.24
C ALA A 203 8.32 -2.31 3.04
N ILE A 204 7.50 -3.29 2.62
CA ILE A 204 6.30 -3.70 3.37
C ILE A 204 6.71 -4.26 4.73
N PHE A 205 7.65 -5.22 4.75
CA PHE A 205 8.11 -5.85 5.98
C PHE A 205 8.73 -4.88 6.98
N PHE A 206 9.50 -3.89 6.50
CA PHE A 206 10.10 -2.87 7.37
C PHE A 206 9.02 -2.01 8.04
N ASN A 207 7.92 -1.74 7.35
CA ASN A 207 6.81 -0.99 7.92
C ASN A 207 5.99 -1.83 8.92
N ASP A 208 5.92 -3.15 8.73
CA ASP A 208 5.24 -4.06 9.66
C ASP A 208 6.07 -4.40 10.91
N MET A 209 7.39 -4.19 10.86
CA MET A 209 8.31 -4.44 11.98
C MET A 209 8.51 -3.22 12.90
N LEU A 210 8.23 -2.00 12.41
CA LEU A 210 8.30 -0.73 13.16
C LEU A 210 7.02 -0.46 13.95
#